data_AF-A0A2V9Y0V1-F1
#
_entry.id   AF-A0A2V9Y0V1-F1
#
_cell.length_a   1.000
_cell.length_b   1.000
_cell.length_c   1.000
_cell.angle_alpha   90.00
_cell.angle_beta   90.00
_cell.angle_gamma   90.00
#
_symmetry.space_group_name_H-M   'P 1'
#
loop_
_entity.id
_entity.type
_entity.pdbx_description
1 polymer ?
#
loop_
_entity_poly.entity_id
_entity_poly.type
_entity_poly.pdbx_seq_one_letter_code
_entity_poly.pdbx_strand_id
1 'polypeptide(L)'
;MLLKPRKKIDPIEVRDLAAVGCTIEEIALQVKCNPATIYRRFARVIKEGRLKAYMSLRRKTFEMVMNGNLGACIWLSKQWLGQSDRHEVSGPDQGPIQHEVKVMDLSKLTDEELAQIQRLVESATCG
;
A
#
# COMPACT_ATOMS: atom_id res chain seq x y z
N MET A 1 -34.20 15.17 -2.97
CA MET A 1 -33.20 14.43 -2.16
C MET A 1 -33.33 14.86 -0.71
N LEU A 2 -33.78 13.96 0.18
CA LEU A 2 -33.80 14.24 1.62
C LEU A 2 -32.39 14.12 2.19
N LEU A 3 -31.88 15.19 2.81
CA LEU A 3 -30.61 15.14 3.55
C LEU A 3 -30.79 14.26 4.79
N LYS A 4 -30.04 13.16 4.89
CA LYS A 4 -30.00 12.32 6.09
C LYS A 4 -29.37 13.11 7.25
N PRO A 5 -30.00 13.16 8.44
CA PRO A 5 -29.44 13.84 9.61
C PRO A 5 -28.04 13.33 9.94
N ARG A 6 -27.11 14.26 10.21
CA ARG A 6 -25.73 13.89 10.56
C ARG A 6 -25.71 13.33 11.98
N LYS A 7 -25.22 12.10 12.12
CA LYS A 7 -24.91 11.52 13.44
C LYS A 7 -23.89 12.41 14.15
N LYS A 8 -24.18 12.76 15.40
CA LYS A 8 -23.22 13.39 16.32
C LYS A 8 -22.21 12.31 16.74
N ILE A 9 -20.95 12.52 16.42
CA ILE A 9 -19.83 11.63 16.74
C ILE A 9 -18.79 12.54 17.37
N ASP A 10 -18.23 12.12 18.50
CA ASP A 10 -17.19 12.88 19.20
C ASP A 10 -15.86 12.79 18.43
N PRO A 11 -15.29 13.91 17.98
CA PRO A 11 -13.97 13.92 17.36
C PRO A 11 -12.85 13.40 18.28
N ILE A 12 -12.97 13.57 19.60
CA ILE A 12 -11.93 13.15 20.54
C ILE A 12 -11.85 11.61 20.57
N GLU A 13 -13.01 10.94 20.67
CA GLU A 13 -13.09 9.48 20.59
C GLU A 13 -12.47 8.94 19.29
N VAL A 14 -12.79 9.55 18.13
CA VAL A 14 -12.21 9.14 16.83
C VAL A 14 -10.69 9.31 16.80
N ARG A 15 -10.18 10.41 17.36
CA ARG A 15 -8.73 10.68 17.43
C ARG A 15 -8.03 9.63 18.28
N ASP A 16 -8.59 9.31 19.44
CA ASP A 16 -7.95 8.45 20.42
C ASP A 16 -7.94 6.99 19.94
N LEU A 17 -9.00 6.53 19.29
CA LEU A 17 -9.01 5.23 18.59
C LEU A 17 -7.96 5.18 17.47
N ALA A 18 -7.85 6.24 16.67
CA ALA A 18 -6.81 6.32 15.64
C ALA A 18 -5.39 6.36 16.23
N ALA A 19 -5.22 6.92 17.43
CA ALA A 19 -3.94 7.00 18.15
C ALA A 19 -3.48 5.67 18.75
N VAL A 20 -4.41 4.75 19.05
CA VAL A 20 -4.09 3.38 19.45
C VAL A 20 -3.79 2.49 18.23
N GLY A 21 -4.17 2.93 17.03
CA GLY A 21 -3.86 2.26 15.77
C GLY A 21 -5.06 1.65 15.06
N CYS A 22 -6.28 1.84 15.57
CA CYS A 22 -7.49 1.26 14.98
C CYS A 22 -7.70 1.70 13.53
N THR A 23 -8.12 0.78 12.66
CA THR A 23 -8.49 1.02 11.25
C THR A 23 -9.75 1.90 11.14
N ILE A 24 -10.04 2.39 9.93
CA ILE A 24 -11.24 3.20 9.72
C ILE A 24 -12.49 2.36 9.95
N GLU A 25 -12.44 1.09 9.59
CA GLU A 25 -13.48 0.08 9.76
C GLU A 25 -13.75 -0.16 11.26
N GLU A 26 -12.70 -0.33 12.05
CA GLU A 26 -12.80 -0.51 13.50
C GLU A 26 -13.35 0.74 14.20
N ILE A 27 -12.87 1.92 13.82
CA ILE A 27 -13.38 3.20 14.33
C ILE A 27 -14.87 3.35 13.96
N ALA A 28 -15.24 3.05 12.71
CA ALA A 28 -16.60 3.17 12.23
C ALA A 28 -17.55 2.18 12.92
N LEU A 29 -17.08 0.95 13.18
CA LEU A 29 -17.79 -0.05 13.97
C LEU A 29 -18.05 0.47 15.39
N GLN A 30 -17.01 0.97 16.07
CA GLN A 30 -17.07 1.47 17.44
C GLN A 30 -18.06 2.63 17.59
N VAL A 31 -17.95 3.64 16.72
CA VAL A 31 -18.85 4.81 16.73
C VAL A 31 -20.15 4.57 15.99
N LYS A 32 -20.41 3.32 15.56
CA LYS A 32 -21.62 2.84 14.86
C LYS A 32 -22.04 3.73 13.70
N CYS A 33 -21.15 3.92 12.72
CA CYS A 33 -21.44 4.67 11.51
C CYS A 33 -20.75 4.05 10.28
N ASN A 34 -21.06 4.57 9.09
CA ASN A 34 -20.46 4.06 7.86
C ASN A 34 -18.99 4.54 7.74
N PRO A 35 -18.02 3.67 7.37
CA PRO A 35 -16.62 4.02 7.18
C PRO A 35 -16.37 5.23 6.27
N ALA A 36 -17.12 5.36 5.17
CA ALA A 36 -17.00 6.50 4.26
C ALA A 36 -17.37 7.83 4.94
N THR A 37 -18.26 7.79 5.94
CA THR A 37 -18.60 8.96 6.75
C THR A 37 -17.45 9.36 7.67
N ILE A 38 -16.74 8.38 8.25
CA ILE A 38 -15.54 8.62 9.08
C ILE A 38 -14.42 9.22 8.25
N TYR A 39 -14.08 8.58 7.12
CA TYR A 39 -13.03 9.07 6.23
C TYR A 39 -13.29 10.52 5.80
N ARG A 40 -14.51 10.82 5.32
CA ARG A 40 -14.84 12.15 4.81
C ARG A 40 -14.91 13.24 5.90
N ARG A 41 -15.49 12.95 7.07
CA ARG A 41 -15.74 13.97 8.10
C ARG A 41 -14.59 14.15 9.09
N PHE A 42 -13.79 13.11 9.31
CA PHE A 42 -12.81 13.07 10.39
C PHE A 42 -11.38 12.83 9.87
N ALA A 43 -11.11 12.94 8.56
CA ALA A 43 -9.78 12.77 7.98
C ALA A 43 -8.66 13.48 8.75
N ARG A 44 -8.86 14.76 9.11
CA ARG A 44 -7.86 15.54 9.86
C ARG A 44 -7.62 14.98 11.27
N VAL A 45 -8.69 14.59 11.94
CA VAL A 45 -8.67 14.06 13.31
C VAL A 45 -8.00 12.68 13.34
N ILE A 46 -8.32 11.84 12.36
CA ILE A 46 -7.67 10.55 12.16
C ILE A 46 -6.19 10.74 11.87
N LYS A 47 -5.83 11.69 10.99
CA LYS A 47 -4.42 12.00 10.70
C LYS A 47 -3.65 12.39 11.96
N GLU A 48 -4.23 13.24 12.81
CA GLU A 48 -3.62 13.60 14.10
C GLU A 48 -3.42 12.38 15.00
N GLY A 49 -4.45 11.53 15.15
CA GLY A 49 -4.33 10.28 15.90
C GLY A 49 -3.24 9.37 15.35
N ARG A 50 -3.20 9.15 14.03
CA ARG A 50 -2.17 8.34 13.36
C ARG A 50 -0.76 8.86 13.60
N LEU A 51 -0.56 10.18 13.58
CA LEU A 51 0.73 10.77 13.91
C LEU A 51 1.15 10.44 15.35
N LYS A 52 0.21 10.45 16.32
CA LYS A 52 0.48 10.02 17.70
C LYS A 52 0.82 8.53 17.77
N ALA A 53 0.08 7.68 17.06
CA ALA A 53 0.38 6.25 16.97
C ALA A 53 1.79 6.00 16.44
N TYR A 54 2.17 6.70 15.36
CA TYR A 54 3.51 6.61 14.81
C TYR A 54 4.56 7.11 15.80
N MET A 55 4.36 8.25 16.46
CA MET A 55 5.31 8.73 17.48
C MET A 55 5.54 7.70 18.60
N SER A 56 4.48 7.05 19.09
CA SER A 56 4.58 6.00 20.09
C SER A 56 5.33 4.77 19.57
N LEU A 57 5.02 4.32 18.36
CA LEU A 57 5.73 3.22 17.71
C LEU A 57 7.21 3.54 17.55
N ARG A 58 7.53 4.73 17.04
CA ARG A 58 8.91 5.21 16.87
C ARG A 58 9.71 5.16 18.17
N ARG A 59 9.12 5.63 19.27
CA ARG A 59 9.73 5.57 20.60
C ARG A 59 10.03 4.13 21.00
N LYS A 60 9.05 3.24 20.85
CA LYS A 60 9.22 1.83 21.19
C LYS A 60 10.28 1.15 20.32
N THR A 61 10.30 1.44 19.03
CA THR A 61 11.34 0.92 18.11
C THR A 61 12.73 1.37 18.56
N PHE A 62 12.92 2.64 18.92
CA PHE A 62 14.21 3.10 19.45
C PHE A 62 14.62 2.35 20.72
N GLU A 63 13.71 2.16 21.67
CA GLU A 63 13.98 1.37 22.87
C GLU A 63 14.44 -0.05 22.50
N MET A 64 13.77 -0.71 21.55
CA MET A 64 14.17 -2.05 21.09
C MET A 64 15.58 -2.04 20.46
N VAL A 65 15.90 -1.02 19.65
CA VAL A 65 17.24 -0.87 19.05
C VAL A 65 18.30 -0.71 20.13
N MET A 66 18.07 0.17 21.12
CA MET A 66 19.00 0.42 22.22
C MET A 66 19.19 -0.82 23.11
N ASN A 67 18.17 -1.68 23.20
CA ASN A 67 18.24 -2.96 23.89
C ASN A 67 18.85 -4.10 23.05
N GLY A 68 19.40 -3.80 21.87
CA GLY A 68 20.13 -4.77 21.04
C GLY A 68 19.24 -5.65 20.15
N ASN A 69 17.97 -5.29 19.91
CA ASN A 69 17.13 -6.04 18.97
C ASN A 69 17.60 -5.81 17.52
N LEU A 70 18.23 -6.83 16.93
CA LEU A 70 18.77 -6.77 15.57
C LEU A 70 17.70 -6.45 14.51
N GLY A 71 16.51 -7.05 14.62
CA GLY A 71 15.41 -6.81 13.68
C GLY A 71 14.94 -5.35 13.68
N ALA A 72 14.80 -4.75 14.86
CA ALA A 72 14.49 -3.33 15.01
C ALA A 72 15.61 -2.45 14.46
N CYS A 73 16.87 -2.84 14.64
CA CYS A 73 18.03 -2.12 14.12
C CYS A 73 18.04 -2.10 12.59
N ILE A 74 17.82 -3.25 11.95
CA ILE A 74 17.70 -3.36 10.48
C ILE A 74 16.54 -2.50 9.98
N TRP A 75 15.38 -2.60 10.63
CA TRP A 75 14.21 -1.81 10.23
C TRP A 75 14.46 -0.31 10.31
N LEU A 76 14.99 0.18 11.44
CA LEU A 76 15.28 1.61 11.64
C LEU A 76 16.36 2.11 10.67
N SER A 77 17.39 1.30 10.44
CA SER A 77 18.46 1.58 9.49
C SER A 77 17.93 1.74 8.07
N LYS A 78 17.03 0.84 7.64
CA LYS A 78 16.41 0.93 6.32
C LYS A 78 15.47 2.12 6.20
N GLN A 79 14.58 2.31 7.17
CA GLN A 79 13.51 3.28 7.06
C GLN A 79 13.96 4.72 7.29
N TRP A 80 14.92 4.96 8.20
CA TRP A 80 15.25 6.33 8.63
C TRP A 80 16.68 6.73 8.32
N LEU A 81 17.61 5.77 8.25
CA LEU A 81 19.00 6.05 7.86
C LEU A 81 19.22 5.87 6.36
N GLY A 82 18.18 5.49 5.61
CA GLY A 82 18.24 5.33 4.16
C GLY A 82 19.09 4.16 3.69
N GLN A 83 19.41 3.20 4.57
CA GLN A 83 20.11 2.00 4.15
C GLN A 83 19.22 1.19 3.21
N SER A 84 19.75 0.87 2.05
CA SER A 84 19.07 0.02 1.07
C SER A 84 19.94 -1.18 0.76
N ASP A 85 19.27 -2.27 0.42
CA ASP A 85 19.93 -3.48 -0.04
C ASP A 85 20.01 -3.41 -1.56
N ARG A 86 21.22 -3.36 -2.12
CA ARG A 86 21.41 -3.31 -3.58
C ARG A 86 21.70 -4.71 -4.07
N HIS A 87 20.78 -5.23 -4.88
CA HIS A 87 20.98 -6.49 -5.60
C HIS A 87 21.42 -6.16 -7.03
N GLU A 88 22.66 -6.53 -7.37
CA GLU A 88 23.10 -6.54 -8.77
C GLU A 88 22.65 -7.86 -9.39
N VAL A 89 21.76 -7.77 -10.39
CA VAL A 89 21.24 -8.94 -11.10
C VAL A 89 21.83 -8.91 -12.51
N SER A 90 22.67 -9.88 -12.80
CA SER A 90 23.28 -10.07 -14.12
C SER A 90 22.97 -11.48 -14.64
N GLY A 91 23.03 -11.65 -15.96
CA GLY A 91 23.01 -12.95 -16.59
C GLY A 91 24.30 -13.73 -16.36
N PRO A 92 24.41 -14.94 -16.93
CA PRO A 92 25.65 -15.71 -16.92
C PRO A 92 26.86 -14.84 -17.34
N ASP A 93 27.98 -15.01 -16.64
CA ASP A 93 29.22 -14.26 -16.87
C ASP A 93 29.11 -12.73 -16.81
N GLN A 94 28.21 -12.21 -15.96
CA GLN A 94 27.90 -10.76 -15.85
C GLN A 94 27.28 -10.17 -17.13
N GLY A 95 26.82 -11.02 -18.04
CA GLY A 95 26.18 -10.63 -19.28
C GLY A 95 24.72 -10.18 -19.13
N PRO A 96 24.05 -9.84 -20.24
CA PRO A 96 22.61 -9.54 -20.23
C PRO A 96 21.79 -10.71 -19.70
N ILE A 97 20.69 -10.40 -18.99
CA ILE A 97 19.71 -11.41 -18.59
C ILE A 97 19.11 -12.01 -19.86
N GLN A 98 19.34 -13.31 -20.06
CA GLN A 98 18.79 -14.03 -21.19
C GLN A 98 17.31 -14.31 -20.91
N HIS A 99 16.43 -13.61 -21.63
CA HIS A 99 15.03 -13.99 -21.70
C HIS A 99 14.85 -14.93 -22.89
N GLU A 100 14.42 -16.16 -22.64
CA GLU A 100 13.95 -17.05 -23.69
C GLU A 100 12.61 -16.50 -24.20
N VAL A 101 12.69 -15.58 -25.16
CA VAL A 101 11.50 -15.14 -25.90
C VAL A 101 11.03 -16.36 -26.67
N LYS A 102 9.98 -17.04 -26.19
CA LYS A 102 9.20 -17.93 -27.05
C LYS A 102 8.57 -17.06 -28.11
N VAL A 103 9.32 -16.82 -29.19
CA VAL A 103 8.76 -16.25 -30.41
C VAL A 103 7.69 -17.24 -30.84
N MET A 104 6.43 -16.86 -30.67
CA MET A 104 5.32 -17.59 -31.27
C MET A 104 5.60 -17.63 -32.77
N ASP A 105 5.73 -18.83 -33.31
CA ASP A 105 5.93 -19.04 -34.74
C ASP A 105 4.63 -18.66 -35.47
N LEU A 106 4.53 -17.39 -35.85
CA LEU A 106 3.34 -16.82 -36.50
C LEU A 106 3.13 -17.36 -37.91
N SER A 107 4.10 -18.09 -38.48
CA SER A 107 4.00 -18.67 -39.84
C SER A 107 2.96 -19.78 -39.95
N LYS A 108 2.50 -20.31 -38.81
CA LYS A 108 1.50 -21.39 -38.73
C LYS A 108 0.08 -20.88 -38.48
N LEU A 109 -0.10 -19.57 -38.35
CA LEU A 109 -1.40 -18.98 -38.12
C LEU A 109 -2.09 -18.69 -39.46
N THR A 110 -3.38 -18.97 -39.49
CA THR A 110 -4.25 -18.59 -40.61
C THR A 110 -4.57 -17.10 -40.56
N ASP A 111 -4.98 -16.54 -41.69
CA ASP A 111 -5.36 -15.12 -41.80
C ASP A 111 -6.51 -14.75 -40.84
N GLU A 112 -7.38 -15.70 -40.53
CA GLU A 112 -8.49 -15.54 -39.57
C GLU A 112 -7.98 -15.42 -38.13
N GLU A 113 -7.01 -16.24 -37.74
CA GLU A 113 -6.38 -16.19 -36.41
C GLU A 113 -5.55 -14.91 -36.24
N LEU A 114 -4.87 -14.45 -37.31
CA LEU A 114 -4.15 -13.18 -37.31
C LEU A 114 -5.09 -11.98 -37.12
N ALA A 115 -6.25 -11.98 -37.80
CA ALA A 115 -7.26 -10.94 -37.62
C ALA A 115 -7.82 -10.92 -36.19
N GLN A 116 -7.96 -12.08 -35.55
CA GLN A 116 -8.41 -12.16 -34.15
C GLN A 116 -7.35 -11.61 -33.18
N ILE A 117 -6.07 -11.93 -33.39
CA ILE A 117 -4.97 -11.37 -32.61
C ILE A 117 -4.92 -9.85 -32.77
N GLN A 118 -5.05 -9.34 -33.99
CA GLN A 118 -5.02 -7.91 -34.25
C GLN A 118 -6.14 -7.16 -33.50
N ARG A 119 -7.37 -7.69 -33.50
CA ARG A 119 -8.49 -7.11 -32.72
C ARG A 119 -8.20 -7.11 -31.22
N LEU A 120 -7.61 -8.18 -30.69
CA LEU A 120 -7.25 -8.26 -29.27
C LEU A 120 -6.18 -7.23 -28.90
N VAL A 121 -5.15 -7.06 -29.73
CA VAL A 121 -4.09 -6.04 -29.53
C VAL A 121 -4.66 -4.63 -29.61
N GLU A 122 -5.52 -4.34 -30.59
CA GLU A 122 -6.20 -3.04 -30.72
C GLU A 122 -7.06 -2.74 -29.48
N SER A 123 -7.77 -3.74 -28.93
CA SER A 123 -8.54 -3.56 -27.71
C SER A 123 -7.67 -3.37 -26.45
N ALA A 124 -6.48 -3.96 -26.41
CA ALA A 124 -5.57 -3.89 -25.27
C ALA A 124 -4.69 -2.64 -25.25
N THR A 125 -4.46 -2.01 -26.40
CA THR A 125 -3.64 -0.79 -26.55
C THR A 125 -4.45 0.51 -26.45
N CYS A 126 -5.79 0.42 -26.44
CA CYS A 126 -6.70 1.56 -26.31
C CYS A 126 -7.07 1.89 -24.84
N GLY A 127 -6.21 1.53 -23.88
CA GLY A 127 -6.37 1.80 -22.45
C GLY A 127 -5.41 2.86 -21.92
#